data_AF-A0A7V9H229-F1
#
_entry.id   AF-A0A7V9H229-F1
#
_cell.length_a   1.000
_cell.length_b   1.000
_cell.length_c   1.000
_cell.angle_alpha   90.00
_cell.angle_beta   90.00
_cell.angle_gamma   90.00
#
_symmetry.space_group_name_H-M   'P 1'
#
loop_
_entity.id
_entity.type
_entity.pdbx_description
1 polymer ?
#
loop_
_entity_poly.entity_id
_entity_poly.type
_entity_poly.pdbx_seq_one_letter_code
_entity_poly.pdbx_strand_id
1 'polypeptide(L)'
;MNLTHEYMHHRTGYGLGSCCWIRVYKSAGGDAPVVVCEALPEVGGAVTKETTGFLAAEVIRDHFPDGLPDLERPMLWIEHRPALRRGPGKFFLHTFPSYSPRLVGAGFVRRVTLGTSRREPLIPAEVASLTRPL
;
A
#
# COMPACT_ATOMS: atom_id res chain seq x y z
N MET A 1 -12.98 -3.82 10.71
CA MET A 1 -12.36 -2.83 9.80
C MET A 1 -13.31 -2.55 8.64
N ASN A 2 -13.58 -1.29 8.29
CA ASN A 2 -14.51 -0.97 7.21
C ASN A 2 -13.77 -0.60 5.94
N LEU A 3 -14.14 -1.22 4.81
CA LEU A 3 -13.67 -0.80 3.49
C LEU A 3 -14.25 0.58 3.17
N THR A 4 -13.39 1.57 3.01
CA THR A 4 -13.79 2.96 2.75
C THR A 4 -13.55 3.38 1.31
N HIS A 5 -12.52 2.82 0.67
CA HIS A 5 -12.16 3.13 -0.71
C HIS A 5 -11.69 1.87 -1.42
N GLU A 6 -12.12 1.68 -2.65
CA GLU A 6 -11.62 0.68 -3.59
C GLU A 6 -11.51 1.34 -4.97
N TYR A 7 -10.31 1.38 -5.53
CA TYR A 7 -10.08 2.02 -6.82
C TYR A 7 -8.83 1.48 -7.52
N MET A 8 -8.79 1.64 -8.84
CA MET A 8 -7.58 1.36 -9.62
C MET A 8 -6.66 2.59 -9.57
N HIS A 9 -5.46 2.42 -9.02
CA HIS A 9 -4.45 3.48 -8.97
C HIS A 9 -3.53 3.39 -10.17
N HIS A 10 -3.50 4.45 -10.96
CA HIS A 10 -2.56 4.62 -12.04
C HIS A 10 -1.30 5.29 -11.50
N ARG A 11 -0.17 4.60 -11.61
CA ARG A 11 1.10 5.14 -11.13
C ARG A 11 1.48 6.40 -11.92
N THR A 12 1.79 7.47 -11.21
CA THR A 12 2.31 8.71 -11.82
C THR A 12 3.85 8.64 -11.93
N GLY A 13 4.43 8.95 -13.11
CA GLY A 13 5.89 9.02 -13.33
C GLY A 13 6.49 7.99 -14.32
N TYR A 14 7.83 7.84 -14.32
CA TYR A 14 8.56 6.96 -15.24
C TYR A 14 8.24 5.48 -15.01
N GLY A 15 7.64 4.87 -16.03
CA GLY A 15 7.06 3.53 -16.04
C GLY A 15 5.62 3.60 -16.49
N LEU A 16 5.38 3.86 -17.79
CA LEU A 16 4.05 3.78 -18.38
C LEU A 16 3.49 2.36 -18.13
N GLY A 17 2.30 2.28 -17.55
CA GLY A 17 1.43 1.12 -17.66
C GLY A 17 1.08 0.40 -16.35
N SER A 18 1.90 0.45 -15.29
CA SER A 18 1.57 -0.34 -14.09
C SER A 18 0.40 0.30 -13.31
N CYS A 19 -0.77 -0.34 -13.34
CA CYS A 19 -1.88 -0.07 -12.43
C CYS A 19 -1.97 -1.14 -11.34
N CYS A 20 -2.55 -0.77 -10.21
CA CYS A 20 -2.82 -1.67 -9.10
C CYS A 20 -4.20 -1.35 -8.50
N TRP A 21 -4.82 -2.35 -7.87
CA TRP A 21 -6.00 -2.11 -7.05
C TRP A 21 -5.57 -1.67 -5.66
N ILE A 22 -6.13 -0.56 -5.19
CA ILE A 22 -5.94 -0.06 -3.85
C ILE A 22 -7.25 -0.21 -3.10
N ARG A 23 -7.19 -0.86 -1.94
CA ARG A 23 -8.29 -0.95 -0.98
C ARG A 23 -7.85 -0.37 0.34
N VAL A 24 -8.61 0.60 0.86
CA VAL A 24 -8.32 1.29 2.12
C VAL A 24 -9.36 0.92 3.15
N TYR A 25 -8.92 0.25 4.21
CA TYR A 25 -9.73 -0.14 5.35
C TYR A 25 -9.39 0.75 6.55
N LYS A 26 -10.41 1.38 7.13
CA LYS A 26 -10.27 2.24 8.31
C LYS A 26 -11.01 1.63 9.51
N SER A 27 -10.46 1.81 10.70
CA SER A 27 -11.15 1.51 11.97
C SER A 27 -11.80 2.77 12.51
N ALA A 28 -12.94 2.62 13.18
CA ALA A 28 -13.52 3.69 13.98
C ALA A 28 -12.79 3.87 15.33
N GLY A 29 -12.00 2.88 15.77
CA GLY A 29 -11.42 2.78 17.11
C GLY A 29 -9.96 3.25 17.24
N GLY A 30 -9.42 4.01 16.29
CA GLY A 30 -8.03 4.48 16.34
C GLY A 30 -6.97 3.43 15.98
N ASP A 31 -7.37 2.22 15.58
CA ASP A 31 -6.43 1.21 15.06
C ASP A 31 -5.74 1.68 13.79
N ALA A 32 -4.56 1.10 13.51
CA ALA A 32 -3.84 1.34 12.27
C ALA A 32 -4.71 0.98 11.04
N PRO A 33 -4.87 1.89 10.07
CA PRO A 33 -5.54 1.57 8.82
C PRO A 33 -4.78 0.48 8.06
N VAL A 34 -5.53 -0.33 7.33
CA VAL A 34 -5.00 -1.38 6.46
C VAL A 34 -5.17 -0.94 5.03
N VAL A 35 -4.08 -0.96 4.25
CA VAL A 35 -4.11 -0.72 2.81
C VAL A 35 -3.68 -1.98 2.11
N VAL A 36 -4.52 -2.49 1.21
CA VAL A 36 -4.17 -3.61 0.34
C VAL A 36 -3.89 -3.08 -1.07
N CYS A 37 -2.67 -3.31 -1.53
CA CYS A 37 -2.21 -3.02 -2.88
C CYS A 37 -2.09 -4.33 -3.65
N GLU A 38 -2.99 -4.55 -4.59
CA GLU A 38 -3.01 -5.74 -5.43
C GLU A 38 -2.44 -5.44 -6.81
N ALA A 39 -1.36 -6.14 -7.16
CA ALA A 39 -0.74 -6.02 -8.48
C ALA A 39 -1.60 -6.68 -9.55
N LEU A 40 -1.76 -6.02 -10.70
CA LEU A 40 -2.47 -6.60 -11.84
C LEU A 40 -1.54 -7.57 -12.60
N PRO A 41 -1.95 -8.84 -12.83
CA PRO A 41 -1.09 -9.85 -13.45
C PRO A 41 -0.62 -9.52 -14.88
N GLU A 42 -1.40 -8.73 -15.62
CA GLU A 42 -1.22 -8.51 -17.06
C GLU A 42 -0.32 -7.32 -17.41
N VAL A 43 0.02 -6.46 -16.44
CA VAL A 43 0.90 -5.31 -16.70
C VAL A 43 2.21 -5.48 -15.95
N GLY A 44 3.20 -5.96 -16.70
CA GLY A 44 4.46 -6.49 -16.17
C GLY A 44 5.21 -5.59 -15.19
N GLY A 45 5.77 -6.25 -14.18
CA GLY A 45 6.68 -5.67 -13.19
C GLY A 45 6.15 -5.84 -11.77
N ALA A 46 6.78 -6.71 -10.98
CA ALA A 46 6.52 -6.73 -9.54
C ALA A 46 6.83 -5.35 -8.96
N VAL A 47 5.92 -4.80 -8.14
CA VAL A 47 6.17 -3.55 -7.40
C VAL A 47 7.46 -3.75 -6.61
N THR A 48 8.48 -2.94 -6.90
CA THR A 48 9.74 -2.97 -6.15
C THR A 48 9.51 -2.32 -4.79
N LYS A 49 10.33 -2.70 -3.80
CA LYS A 49 10.27 -2.13 -2.44
C LYS A 49 10.35 -0.60 -2.39
N GLU A 50 11.07 0.00 -3.34
CA GLU A 50 11.18 1.44 -3.51
C GLU A 50 9.87 2.03 -4.08
N THR A 51 9.31 1.38 -5.09
CA THR A 51 8.04 1.82 -5.70
C THR A 51 6.86 1.72 -4.76
N THR A 52 6.86 0.74 -3.84
CA THR A 52 5.89 0.67 -2.75
C THR A 52 5.96 1.91 -1.85
N GLY A 53 7.14 2.45 -1.59
CA GLY A 53 7.32 3.64 -0.76
C GLY A 53 6.75 4.92 -1.38
N PHE A 54 6.82 5.05 -2.71
CA PHE A 54 6.15 6.15 -3.42
C PHE A 54 4.63 6.00 -3.37
N LEU A 55 4.14 4.81 -3.70
CA LEU A 55 2.70 4.52 -3.76
C LEU A 55 2.04 4.68 -2.38
N ALA A 56 2.68 4.19 -1.32
CA ALA A 56 2.18 4.36 0.04
C ALA A 56 2.13 5.83 0.47
N ALA A 57 3.12 6.64 0.08
CA ALA A 57 3.12 8.07 0.36
C ALA A 57 1.98 8.80 -0.36
N GLU A 58 1.68 8.43 -1.62
CA GLU A 58 0.53 8.97 -2.36
C GLU A 58 -0.78 8.62 -1.65
N VAL A 59 -0.99 7.36 -1.27
CA VAL A 59 -2.19 6.93 -0.55
C VAL A 59 -2.34 7.63 0.80
N ILE A 60 -1.25 7.81 1.57
CA ILE A 60 -1.30 8.56 2.83
C ILE A 60 -1.78 9.98 2.59
N ARG A 61 -1.18 10.68 1.62
CA ARG A 61 -1.53 12.06 1.29
C ARG A 61 -3.01 12.19 0.88
N ASP A 62 -3.50 11.25 0.07
CA ASP A 62 -4.81 11.38 -0.56
C ASP A 62 -5.96 10.89 0.36
N HIS A 63 -5.69 9.93 1.26
CA HIS A 63 -6.73 9.31 2.09
C HIS A 63 -6.62 9.62 3.58
N PHE A 64 -5.52 10.20 4.04
CA PHE A 64 -5.26 10.49 5.45
C PHE A 64 -4.77 11.94 5.63
N PRO A 65 -5.60 12.94 5.24
CA PRO A 65 -5.22 14.36 5.30
C PRO A 65 -4.95 14.83 6.73
N ASP A 66 -5.61 14.23 7.72
CA ASP A 66 -5.44 14.54 9.15
C ASP A 66 -4.24 13.79 9.78
N GLY A 67 -3.51 13.01 8.98
CA GLY A 67 -2.39 12.18 9.41
C GLY A 67 -2.79 10.73 9.76
N LEU A 68 -1.78 9.97 10.18
CA LEU A 68 -1.93 8.59 10.65
C LEU A 68 -1.95 8.54 12.19
N PRO A 69 -2.55 7.50 12.79
CA PRO A 69 -2.55 7.34 14.24
C PRO A 69 -1.12 7.21 14.80
N ASP A 70 -0.93 7.69 16.04
CA ASP A 70 0.34 7.59 16.77
C ASP A 70 0.53 6.17 17.32
N LEU A 71 1.00 5.28 16.47
CA LEU A 71 1.25 3.86 16.75
C LEU A 71 2.65 3.48 16.26
N GLU A 72 3.24 2.41 16.82
CA GLU A 72 4.51 1.88 16.34
C GLU A 72 4.46 1.52 14.84
N ARG A 73 3.29 1.02 14.38
CA ARG A 73 2.96 0.81 12.97
C ARG A 73 1.74 1.67 12.61
N PRO A 74 1.92 2.93 12.19
CA PRO A 74 0.82 3.86 11.89
C PRO A 74 -0.08 3.42 10.72
N MET A 75 0.38 2.48 9.89
CA MET A 75 -0.36 1.89 8.78
C MET A 75 0.17 0.49 8.48
N LEU A 76 -0.74 -0.43 8.14
CA LEU A 76 -0.42 -1.75 7.62
C LEU A 76 -0.56 -1.76 6.10
N TRP A 77 0.56 -1.72 5.38
CA TRP A 77 0.58 -1.81 3.92
C TRP A 77 0.79 -3.25 3.47
N ILE A 78 -0.21 -3.85 2.82
CA ILE A 78 -0.19 -5.23 2.36
C ILE A 78 -0.08 -5.26 0.85
N GLU A 79 1.01 -5.82 0.32
CA GLU A 79 1.11 -6.20 -1.08
C GLU A 79 0.38 -7.54 -1.29
N HIS A 80 -0.58 -7.58 -2.21
CA HIS A 80 -1.20 -8.80 -2.69
C HIS A 80 -0.70 -9.11 -4.10
N ARG A 81 -0.12 -10.30 -4.28
CA ARG A 81 0.26 -10.86 -5.58
C ARG A 81 -0.69 -11.99 -5.93
N PRO A 82 -1.67 -11.76 -6.81
CA PRO A 82 -2.60 -12.80 -7.22
C PRO A 82 -1.87 -14.04 -7.73
N ALA A 83 -2.41 -15.21 -7.47
CA ALA A 83 -1.91 -16.43 -8.08
C ALA A 83 -2.19 -16.39 -9.60
N LEU A 84 -1.24 -16.87 -10.41
CA LEU A 84 -1.46 -17.07 -11.86
C LEU A 84 -2.55 -18.12 -12.15
N ARG A 85 -2.92 -18.91 -11.14
CA ARG A 85 -3.95 -19.96 -11.18
C ARG A 85 -4.87 -19.81 -9.95
N ARG A 86 -5.65 -20.84 -9.63
CA ARG A 86 -6.51 -20.86 -8.44
C ARG A 86 -5.72 -20.66 -7.15
N GLY A 87 -6.28 -19.89 -6.22
CA GLY A 87 -5.77 -19.70 -4.87
C GLY A 87 -5.68 -18.23 -4.47
N PRO A 88 -5.43 -17.96 -3.19
CA PRO A 88 -5.44 -16.60 -2.63
C PRO A 88 -4.19 -15.77 -2.97
N GLY A 89 -3.26 -16.28 -3.79
CA GLY A 89 -2.02 -15.56 -4.08
C GLY A 89 -1.03 -15.53 -2.91
N LYS A 90 -0.10 -14.57 -2.95
CA LYS A 90 0.88 -14.31 -1.89
C LYS A 90 0.65 -12.92 -1.32
N PHE A 91 0.81 -12.78 -0.02
CA PHE A 91 0.72 -11.50 0.68
C PHE A 91 2.03 -11.15 1.35
N PHE A 92 2.36 -9.86 1.36
CA PHE A 92 3.51 -9.33 2.05
C PHE A 92 3.13 -8.07 2.82
N LEU A 93 3.48 -8.02 4.10
CA LEU A 93 3.37 -6.80 4.89
C LEU A 93 4.62 -5.95 4.66
N HIS A 94 4.43 -4.68 4.33
CA HIS A 94 5.50 -3.71 4.16
C HIS A 94 5.62 -2.81 5.38
N THR A 95 6.86 -2.60 5.79
CA THR A 95 7.25 -1.59 6.78
C THR A 95 8.16 -0.56 6.14
N PHE A 96 8.01 0.69 6.54
CA PHE A 96 8.75 1.82 5.97
C PHE A 96 9.66 2.44 7.02
N PRO A 97 10.80 3.05 6.62
CA PRO A 97 11.67 3.75 7.55
C PRO A 97 11.04 5.02 8.14
N SER A 98 10.03 5.59 7.46
CA SER A 98 9.19 6.68 7.98
C SER A 98 7.81 6.57 7.37
N TYR A 99 6.78 6.93 8.15
CA TYR A 99 5.39 7.03 7.70
C TYR A 99 4.97 8.47 7.37
N SER A 100 5.90 9.43 7.46
CA SER A 100 5.69 10.81 7.04
C SER A 100 6.15 10.99 5.58
N PRO A 101 5.25 11.30 4.64
CA PRO A 101 5.63 11.54 3.24
C PRO A 101 6.67 12.66 3.13
N ARG A 102 7.80 12.35 2.48
CA ARG A 102 8.85 13.34 2.17
C ARG A 102 9.05 13.52 0.69
N LEU A 103 9.37 14.73 0.27
CA LEU A 103 9.69 15.05 -1.11
C LEU A 103 11.12 14.61 -1.44
N VAL A 104 11.28 13.86 -2.53
CA VAL A 104 12.57 13.42 -3.07
C VAL A 104 12.63 13.67 -4.59
N GLY A 105 13.84 13.84 -5.12
CA GLY A 105 14.10 14.11 -6.54
C GLY A 105 14.83 15.44 -6.75
N ALA A 106 15.51 15.57 -7.90
CA ALA A 106 16.22 16.78 -8.32
C ALA A 106 15.51 17.40 -9.54
N GLY A 107 15.45 18.73 -9.59
CA GLY A 107 14.82 19.46 -10.69
C GLY A 107 13.29 19.38 -10.71
N PHE A 108 12.70 19.22 -11.89
CA PHE A 108 11.24 19.27 -12.11
C PHE A 108 10.50 17.97 -11.74
N VAL A 109 11.21 16.89 -11.40
CA VAL A 109 10.59 15.62 -10.99
C VAL A 109 10.66 15.52 -9.47
N ARG A 110 9.59 15.95 -8.80
CA ARG A 110 9.40 15.76 -7.35
C ARG A 110 8.48 14.58 -7.11
N ARG A 111 8.85 13.69 -6.19
CA ARG A 111 8.02 12.56 -5.75
C ARG A 111 7.90 12.56 -4.23
N VAL A 112 6.75 12.10 -3.73
CA VAL A 112 6.57 11.84 -2.29
C VAL A 112 6.93 10.39 -2.01
N THR A 113 7.71 10.11 -0.97
CA THR A 113 8.11 8.75 -0.60
C THR A 113 8.12 8.54 0.89
N LEU A 114 7.87 7.29 1.30
CA LEU A 114 8.15 6.78 2.65
C LEU A 114 9.56 6.16 2.76
N GLY A 115 10.33 6.14 1.66
CA GLY A 115 11.60 5.42 1.56
C GLY A 115 11.43 3.95 1.16
N THR A 116 12.55 3.23 1.05
CA THR A 116 12.54 1.83 0.61
C THR A 116 11.97 0.93 1.70
N SER A 117 10.88 0.24 1.38
CA SER A 117 10.22 -0.66 2.32
C SER A 117 11.04 -1.92 2.63
N ARG A 118 10.83 -2.48 3.81
CA ARG A 118 11.09 -3.90 4.10
C ARG A 118 9.79 -4.66 3.90
N ARG A 119 9.88 -5.96 3.61
CA ARG A 119 8.69 -6.81 3.48
C ARG A 119 8.88 -8.13 4.20
N GLU A 120 7.81 -8.58 4.83
CA GLU A 120 7.69 -9.88 5.47
C GLU A 120 6.47 -10.63 4.89
N PRO A 121 6.53 -11.96 4.73
CA PRO A 121 5.39 -12.73 4.25
C PRO A 121 4.23 -12.65 5.26
N LEU A 122 3.00 -12.60 4.74
CA LEU A 122 1.77 -12.66 5.53
C LEU A 122 0.92 -13.83 5.03
N ILE A 123 0.27 -14.58 5.93
CA ILE A 123 -0.60 -15.67 5.51
C ILE A 123 -2.02 -15.16 5.19
N PRO A 124 -2.78 -15.80 4.29
CA PRO A 124 -4.11 -15.34 3.91
C PRO A 124 -5.09 -15.19 5.10
N ALA A 125 -4.95 -16.03 6.12
CA ALA A 125 -5.79 -15.96 7.32
C ALA A 125 -5.57 -14.67 8.12
N GLU A 126 -4.33 -14.17 8.20
CA GLU A 126 -4.02 -12.89 8.85
C GLU A 126 -4.62 -11.72 8.07
N VAL A 127 -4.49 -11.72 6.74
CA VAL A 127 -5.11 -10.69 5.87
C VAL A 127 -6.63 -10.66 6.07
N ALA A 128 -7.26 -11.83 6.13
CA ALA A 128 -8.70 -11.93 6.33
C ALA A 128 -9.12 -11.35 7.69
N SER A 129 -8.37 -11.62 8.76
CA SER A 129 -8.63 -11.01 10.08
C SER A 129 -8.49 -9.49 10.06
N LEU A 130 -7.54 -8.95 9.28
CA LEU A 130 -7.28 -7.52 9.17
C LEU A 130 -8.27 -6.77 8.28
N THR A 131 -8.94 -7.44 7.34
CA THR A 131 -9.81 -6.81 6.33
C THR A 131 -11.29 -7.11 6.53
N ARG A 132 -11.66 -7.91 7.53
CA ARG A 132 -13.06 -8.19 7.86
C ARG A 132 -13.76 -6.98 8.50
N PRO A 133 -15.00 -6.67 8.09
CA PRO A 133 -15.91 -5.84 8.88
C PRO A 133 -16.04 -6.39 10.30
N LEU A 134 -16.03 -5.48 11.28
CA LEU A 134 -16.38 -5.83 12.67
C LEU A 134 -17.90 -5.85 12.79
#